data_AF-A0A517WZV5-F1
#
_entry.id   AF-A0A517WZV5-F1
#
_cell.length_a   1.000
_cell.length_b   1.000
_cell.length_c   1.000
_cell.angle_alpha   90.00
_cell.angle_beta   90.00
_cell.angle_gamma   90.00
#
_symmetry.space_group_name_H-M   'P 1'
#
loop_
_entity.id
_entity.type
_entity.pdbx_description
1 polymer ?
#
loop_
_entity_poly.entity_id
_entity_poly.type
_entity_poly.pdbx_seq_one_letter_code
_entity_poly.pdbx_strand_id
1 'polypeptide(L)'
;MTTPPFDASSSKSEQDLHNTNEISISQFQSVIRTMFYEKDQARGIEGTFMWFMEEVGELSSALRENNDSENLAEEFADVLAWLATMANVAGIDLEQAIAQKYVQGCPRCHQPICTCDLSRKP
;
A
#
# COMPACT_ATOMS: atom_id res chain seq x y z
N MET A 1 39.46 28.35 -39.20
CA MET A 1 38.70 29.62 -39.29
C MET A 1 37.54 29.32 -40.22
N THR A 2 36.27 29.20 -39.82
CA THR A 2 35.52 29.83 -38.73
C THR A 2 34.35 28.91 -38.34
N THR A 3 34.20 28.64 -37.04
CA THR A 3 33.00 28.04 -36.42
C THR A 3 31.90 29.09 -36.26
N PRO A 4 30.63 28.76 -36.55
CA PRO A 4 29.46 29.50 -36.06
C PRO A 4 28.71 28.67 -34.98
N PRO A 5 27.73 29.23 -34.24
CA PRO A 5 27.90 29.59 -32.84
C PRO A 5 27.29 28.59 -31.85
N PHE A 6 27.79 28.67 -30.61
CA PHE A 6 27.11 28.21 -29.40
C PHE A 6 25.77 28.93 -29.27
N ASP A 7 24.66 28.21 -29.43
CA ASP A 7 23.37 28.62 -28.89
C ASP A 7 23.13 27.86 -27.59
N ALA A 8 23.46 28.54 -26.50
CA ALA A 8 22.97 28.25 -25.17
C ALA A 8 21.47 28.58 -25.13
N SER A 9 20.63 27.55 -25.23
CA SER A 9 19.25 27.65 -24.80
C SER A 9 18.92 26.48 -23.89
N SER A 10 19.08 26.78 -22.60
CA SER A 10 18.35 26.25 -21.46
C SER A 10 17.88 24.80 -21.56
N SER A 11 18.59 23.98 -20.79
CA SER A 11 18.04 22.89 -19.99
C SER A 11 16.55 23.09 -19.67
N LYS A 12 15.67 22.52 -20.48
CA LYS A 12 14.38 22.07 -19.99
C LYS A 12 14.62 20.67 -19.48
N SER A 13 14.99 20.61 -18.21
CA SER A 13 15.01 19.38 -17.42
C SER A 13 13.73 18.61 -17.70
N GLU A 14 13.87 17.32 -17.98
CA GLU A 14 12.80 16.30 -18.08
C GLU A 14 12.06 16.08 -16.74
N GLN A 15 12.04 17.09 -15.87
CA GLN A 15 11.42 17.10 -14.56
C GLN A 15 10.21 18.01 -14.66
N ASP A 16 9.06 17.44 -14.98
CA ASP A 16 7.71 17.88 -14.55
C ASP A 16 6.62 17.05 -15.25
N LEU A 17 6.80 15.74 -15.25
CA LEU A 17 5.77 14.76 -15.60
C LEU A 17 5.66 13.77 -14.45
N HIS A 18 5.26 14.22 -13.26
CA HIS A 18 4.65 13.37 -12.23
C HIS A 18 3.90 14.27 -11.24
N ASN A 19 2.66 14.60 -11.57
CA ASN A 19 1.67 14.99 -10.57
C ASN A 19 0.81 13.76 -10.27
N THR A 20 1.43 12.74 -9.69
CA THR A 20 0.76 11.65 -9.00
C THR A 20 0.93 11.92 -7.51
N ASN A 21 -0.18 11.92 -6.76
CA ASN A 21 -0.15 11.87 -5.30
C ASN A 21 0.45 10.53 -4.88
N GLU A 22 1.77 10.38 -4.93
CA GLU A 22 2.45 9.21 -4.41
C GLU A 22 2.26 9.17 -2.89
N ILE A 23 1.77 8.04 -2.40
CA ILE A 23 1.55 7.79 -0.98
C ILE A 23 2.39 6.59 -0.52
N SER A 24 3.18 6.77 0.53
CA SER A 24 3.89 5.68 1.20
C SER A 24 2.97 4.89 2.12
N ILE A 25 3.39 3.69 2.55
CA ILE A 25 2.65 2.90 3.53
C ILE A 25 2.51 3.65 4.86
N SER A 26 3.58 4.33 5.31
CA SER A 26 3.55 5.13 6.52
C SER A 26 2.61 6.33 6.42
N GLN A 27 2.57 7.00 5.26
CA GLN A 27 1.63 8.10 5.01
C GLN A 27 0.18 7.59 5.01
N PHE A 28 -0.09 6.48 4.32
CA PHE A 28 -1.42 5.88 4.30
C PHE A 28 -1.89 5.49 5.71
N GLN A 29 -1.06 4.78 6.47
CA GLN A 29 -1.37 4.40 7.84
C GLN A 29 -1.66 5.62 8.74
N SER A 30 -0.89 6.70 8.56
CA SER A 30 -1.07 7.96 9.28
C SER A 30 -2.37 8.69 8.92
N VAL A 31 -2.76 8.68 7.64
CA VAL A 31 -4.04 9.23 7.17
C VAL A 31 -5.21 8.50 7.84
N ILE A 32 -5.21 7.16 7.82
CA ILE A 32 -6.23 6.35 8.49
C ILE A 32 -6.26 6.62 10.01
N ARG A 33 -5.08 6.68 10.64
CA ARG A 33 -4.98 7.00 12.08
C ARG A 33 -5.60 8.35 12.40
N THR A 34 -5.30 9.36 11.59
CA THR A 34 -5.77 10.74 11.81
C THR A 34 -7.29 10.82 11.73
N MET A 35 -7.91 10.05 10.84
CA MET A 35 -9.36 10.10 10.63
C MET A 35 -10.16 9.33 11.69
N PHE A 36 -9.67 8.18 12.15
CA PHE A 36 -10.53 7.19 12.83
C PHE A 36 -10.02 6.69 14.20
N TYR A 37 -8.76 6.93 14.56
CA TYR A 37 -8.07 6.23 15.64
C TYR A 37 -8.79 6.24 17.00
N GLU A 38 -9.38 7.36 17.41
CA GLU A 38 -10.07 7.44 18.72
C GLU A 38 -11.25 6.47 18.81
N LYS A 39 -12.04 6.38 17.74
CA LYS A 39 -13.19 5.46 17.66
C LYS A 39 -12.73 4.01 17.59
N ASP A 40 -11.69 3.76 16.81
CA ASP A 40 -11.16 2.41 16.61
C ASP A 40 -10.53 1.86 17.88
N GLN A 41 -9.80 2.70 18.63
CA GLN A 41 -9.27 2.37 19.95
C GLN A 41 -10.38 2.03 20.95
N ALA A 42 -11.47 2.80 20.95
CA ALA A 42 -12.61 2.53 21.83
C ALA A 42 -13.31 1.21 21.46
N ARG A 43 -13.40 0.87 20.16
CA ARG A 43 -13.94 -0.41 19.67
C ARG A 43 -13.03 -1.60 20.01
N GLY A 44 -11.73 -1.37 20.11
CA GLY A 44 -10.73 -2.39 20.41
C GLY A 44 -10.43 -3.31 19.22
N ILE A 45 -9.46 -4.20 19.41
CA ILE A 45 -8.91 -5.04 18.33
C ILE A 45 -9.92 -6.07 17.83
N GLU A 46 -10.69 -6.70 18.71
CA GLU A 46 -11.66 -7.74 18.35
C GLU A 46 -12.79 -7.16 17.48
N GLY A 47 -13.36 -6.02 17.87
CA GLY A 47 -14.40 -5.36 17.09
C GLY A 47 -13.88 -4.79 15.77
N THR A 48 -12.63 -4.32 15.75
CA THR A 48 -11.99 -3.85 14.51
C THR A 48 -11.69 -5.00 13.55
N PHE A 49 -11.30 -6.17 14.07
CA PHE A 49 -11.13 -7.37 13.26
C PHE A 49 -12.43 -7.82 12.60
N MET A 50 -13.58 -7.68 13.28
CA MET A 50 -14.88 -8.00 12.69
C MET A 50 -15.20 -7.10 11.48
N TRP A 51 -14.96 -5.80 11.58
CA TRP A 51 -15.11 -4.88 10.44
C TRP A 51 -14.15 -5.24 9.31
N PHE A 52 -12.87 -5.50 9.60
CA PHE A 52 -11.92 -5.96 8.58
C PHE A 52 -12.42 -7.22 7.83
N MET A 53 -13.04 -8.17 8.53
CA MET A 53 -13.60 -9.37 7.89
C MET A 53 -14.85 -9.10 7.05
N GLU A 54 -15.62 -8.05 7.37
CA GLU A 54 -16.75 -7.58 6.56
C GLU A 54 -16.24 -7.12 5.19
N GLU A 55 -15.25 -6.22 5.17
CA GLU A 55 -14.64 -5.71 3.93
C GLU A 55 -14.01 -6.82 3.07
N VAL A 56 -13.40 -7.82 3.72
CA VAL A 56 -12.89 -9.00 2.99
C VAL A 56 -14.03 -9.78 2.32
N GLY A 57 -15.21 -9.81 2.94
CA GLY A 57 -16.41 -10.41 2.38
C GLY A 57 -16.99 -9.61 1.21
N GLU A 58 -16.98 -8.29 1.30
CA GLU A 58 -17.40 -7.38 0.23
C GLU A 58 -16.45 -7.48 -0.97
N LEU A 59 -15.12 -7.42 -0.75
CA LEU A 59 -14.11 -7.70 -1.77
C LEU A 59 -14.31 -9.07 -2.43
N SER A 60 -14.61 -10.12 -1.65
CA SER A 60 -14.88 -11.44 -2.19
C SER A 60 -16.12 -11.46 -3.09
N SER A 61 -17.11 -10.62 -2.82
CA SER A 61 -18.32 -10.52 -3.63
C SER A 61 -18.07 -9.75 -4.92
N ALA A 62 -17.38 -8.60 -4.85
CA ALA A 62 -16.98 -7.81 -6.01
C ALA A 62 -16.13 -8.62 -7.00
N LEU A 63 -15.16 -9.41 -6.49
CA LEU A 63 -14.34 -10.32 -7.31
C LEU A 63 -15.15 -11.37 -8.07
N ARG A 64 -16.31 -11.79 -7.54
CA ARG A 64 -17.17 -12.79 -8.16
C ARG A 64 -18.08 -12.20 -9.23
N GLU A 65 -18.53 -10.95 -9.06
CA GLU A 65 -19.42 -10.27 -10.02
C GLU A 65 -18.67 -9.85 -11.30
N ASN A 66 -17.40 -9.44 -11.17
CA ASN A 66 -16.43 -9.23 -12.26
C ASN A 66 -16.92 -8.34 -13.43
N ASN A 67 -17.87 -7.44 -13.16
CA ASN A 67 -18.45 -6.51 -14.13
C ASN A 67 -18.48 -5.06 -13.61
N ASP A 68 -18.09 -4.82 -12.36
CA ASP A 68 -17.98 -3.51 -11.75
C ASP A 68 -16.54 -3.29 -11.25
N SER A 69 -15.72 -2.67 -12.10
CA SER A 69 -14.32 -2.40 -11.78
C SER A 69 -14.13 -1.27 -10.77
N GLU A 70 -15.10 -0.35 -10.67
CA GLU A 70 -15.04 0.77 -9.73
C GLU A 70 -15.28 0.24 -8.32
N ASN A 71 -16.37 -0.50 -8.10
CA ASN A 71 -16.63 -1.15 -6.83
C ASN A 71 -15.46 -2.08 -6.43
N LEU A 72 -14.95 -2.91 -7.35
CA LEU A 72 -13.80 -3.77 -7.06
C LEU A 72 -12.59 -2.99 -6.54
N ALA A 73 -12.29 -1.82 -7.12
CA ALA A 73 -11.19 -0.97 -6.68
C ALA A 73 -11.44 -0.36 -5.29
N GLU A 74 -12.68 0.03 -4.99
CA GLU A 74 -13.11 0.50 -3.67
C GLU A 74 -12.92 -0.59 -2.61
N GLU A 75 -13.40 -1.81 -2.85
CA GLU A 75 -13.26 -2.91 -1.89
C GLU A 75 -11.79 -3.28 -1.59
N PHE A 76 -10.90 -3.18 -2.58
CA PHE A 76 -9.46 -3.35 -2.35
C PHE A 76 -8.89 -2.25 -1.45
N ALA A 77 -9.36 -1.01 -1.61
CA ALA A 77 -8.95 0.11 -0.79
C ALA A 77 -9.48 -0.04 0.64
N ASP A 78 -10.72 -0.49 0.82
CA ASP A 78 -11.33 -0.66 2.15
C ASP A 78 -10.66 -1.78 2.94
N VAL A 79 -10.37 -2.93 2.32
CA VAL A 79 -9.58 -4.00 2.98
C VAL A 79 -8.22 -3.48 3.44
N LEU A 80 -7.54 -2.65 2.63
CA LEU A 80 -6.26 -2.06 3.01
C LEU A 80 -6.42 -1.03 4.14
N ALA A 81 -7.46 -0.20 4.10
CA ALA A 81 -7.77 0.79 5.14
C ALA A 81 -8.02 0.11 6.49
N TRP A 82 -8.83 -0.95 6.51
CA TRP A 82 -9.13 -1.68 7.73
C TRP A 82 -7.96 -2.51 8.26
N LEU A 83 -7.08 -2.99 7.39
CA LEU A 83 -5.79 -3.55 7.81
C LEU A 83 -4.92 -2.49 8.52
N ALA A 84 -4.84 -1.28 7.98
CA ALA A 84 -4.13 -0.17 8.61
C ALA A 84 -4.79 0.27 9.93
N THR A 85 -6.12 0.25 10.00
CA THR A 85 -6.87 0.49 11.24
C THR A 85 -6.49 -0.51 12.33
N MET A 86 -6.47 -1.81 12.02
CA MET A 86 -6.01 -2.83 12.95
C MET A 86 -4.55 -2.61 13.39
N ALA A 87 -3.66 -2.27 12.47
CA ALA A 87 -2.26 -1.99 12.78
C ALA A 87 -2.13 -0.79 13.74
N ASN A 88 -2.92 0.26 13.52
CA ASN A 88 -2.98 1.42 14.42
C ASN A 88 -3.43 1.03 15.84
N VAL A 89 -4.52 0.27 15.96
CA VAL A 89 -5.04 -0.22 17.25
C VAL A 89 -4.03 -1.15 17.95
N ALA A 90 -3.34 -2.01 17.20
CA ALA A 90 -2.33 -2.93 17.72
C ALA A 90 -0.96 -2.28 18.01
N GLY A 91 -0.77 -1.01 17.64
CA GLY A 91 0.51 -0.30 17.80
C GLY A 91 1.62 -0.83 16.87
N ILE A 92 1.27 -1.36 15.71
CA ILE A 92 2.20 -1.89 14.70
C ILE A 92 2.48 -0.84 13.63
N ASP A 93 3.77 -0.58 13.36
CA ASP A 93 4.21 0.19 12.20
C ASP A 93 4.27 -0.72 10.97
N LEU A 94 3.39 -0.49 9.99
CA LEU A 94 3.28 -1.35 8.81
C LEU A 94 4.50 -1.24 7.90
N GLU A 95 5.03 -0.05 7.68
CA GLU A 95 6.19 0.16 6.80
C GLU A 95 7.42 -0.57 7.37
N GLN A 96 7.67 -0.45 8.67
CA GLN A 96 8.72 -1.18 9.36
C GLN A 96 8.49 -2.69 9.29
N ALA A 97 7.27 -3.18 9.54
CA ALA A 97 6.96 -4.61 9.51
C ALA A 97 7.16 -5.21 8.10
N ILE A 98 6.75 -4.49 7.06
CA ILE A 98 6.94 -4.89 5.65
C ILE A 98 8.42 -4.86 5.29
N ALA A 99 9.15 -3.79 5.67
CA ALA A 99 10.57 -3.66 5.40
C ALA A 99 11.38 -4.81 6.00
N GLN A 100 11.10 -5.16 7.25
CA GLN A 100 11.76 -6.27 7.94
C GLN A 100 11.43 -7.62 7.28
N LYS A 101 10.21 -7.81 6.80
CA LYS A 101 9.76 -9.12 6.31
C LYS A 101 10.07 -9.38 4.84
N TYR A 102 9.98 -8.37 3.98
CA TYR A 102 9.96 -8.58 2.52
C TYR A 102 10.99 -7.78 1.74
N VAL A 103 11.50 -6.66 2.27
CA VAL A 103 12.42 -5.79 1.52
C VAL A 103 13.84 -6.36 1.45
N GLN A 104 14.24 -7.20 2.41
CA GLN A 104 15.58 -7.83 2.43
C GLN A 104 15.67 -9.11 1.57
N GLY A 105 14.63 -9.45 0.82
CA GLY A 105 14.51 -10.70 0.08
C GLY A 105 13.49 -11.65 0.71
N CYS A 106 13.34 -12.84 0.13
CA CYS A 106 12.38 -13.83 0.62
C CYS A 106 12.68 -14.19 2.09
N PRO A 107 11.71 -14.08 3.02
CA PRO A 107 11.95 -14.36 4.44
C PRO A 107 12.28 -15.83 4.76
N ARG A 108 12.25 -16.71 3.75
CA ARG A 108 12.51 -18.14 3.90
C ARG A 108 13.83 -18.56 3.26
N CYS A 109 14.00 -18.31 1.96
CA CYS A 109 15.24 -18.69 1.26
C CYS A 109 16.29 -17.58 1.19
N HIS A 110 15.97 -16.37 1.70
CA HIS A 110 16.86 -15.20 1.77
C HIS A 110 17.41 -14.75 0.40
N GLN A 111 16.79 -15.21 -0.68
CA GLN A 111 17.14 -14.79 -2.03
C GLN A 111 16.37 -13.52 -2.39
N PRO A 112 16.97 -12.61 -3.18
CA PRO A 112 16.27 -11.43 -3.67
C PRO A 112 15.07 -11.80 -4.57
N ILE A 113 15.16 -12.93 -5.30
CA ILE A 113 14.05 -13.55 -6.03
C ILE A 113 13.76 -14.89 -5.37
N CYS A 114 12.53 -15.09 -4.91
CA CYS A 114 12.15 -16.31 -4.21
C CYS A 114 12.27 -17.56 -5.10
N THR A 115 12.89 -18.62 -4.58
CA THR A 115 13.05 -19.94 -5.21
C THR A 115 12.44 -21.07 -4.37
N CYS A 116 11.62 -20.72 -3.38
CA CYS A 116 10.92 -21.70 -2.55
C CYS A 116 9.93 -22.51 -3.40
N ASP A 117 9.72 -23.78 -3.01
CA ASP A 117 8.69 -24.62 -3.60
C ASP A 117 7.30 -23.98 -3.44
N LEU A 118 6.54 -23.93 -4.55
CA LEU A 118 5.18 -23.39 -4.64
C LEU A 118 4.17 -24.14 -3.76
N SER A 119 4.47 -25.39 -3.38
CA SER A 119 3.63 -26.16 -2.45
C SER A 119 3.58 -25.57 -1.04
N ARG A 120 4.51 -24.67 -0.70
CA ARG A 120 4.59 -24.05 0.62
C ARG A 120 4.00 -22.64 0.58
N LYS A 121 3.13 -22.32 1.55
CA LYS A 121 2.62 -20.96 1.77
C LYS A 121 3.74 -19.92 1.63
N PRO A 122 3.60 -18.88 0.80
CA PRO A 122 4.63 -17.87 0.50
C PRO A 122 5.42 -17.36 1.71
#